data_AF-A0A1Y3BRK7-F1
#
_entry.id   AF-A0A1Y3BRK7-F1
#
_cell.length_a   1.000
_cell.length_b   1.000
_cell.length_c   1.000
_cell.angle_alpha   90.00
_cell.angle_beta   90.00
_cell.angle_gamma   90.00
#
_symmetry.space_group_name_H-M   'P 1'
#
loop_
_entity.id
_entity.type
_entity.pdbx_description
1 polymer ?
#
loop_
_entity_poly.entity_id
_entity_poly.type
_entity_poly.pdbx_seq_one_letter_code
_entity_poly.pdbx_strand_id
1 'polypeptide(L)' 'MNRHTTPMYRPPEILDTYLHYEINTSMDIWALGCLIFCLRFGQHPFEDSSKLRIINCKYTIPSSMNHQEPIVDIIK' A
#
# COMPACT_ATOMS: atom_id res chain seq x y z
N MET A 1 9.50 -3.05 -16.65
CA MET A 1 9.21 -3.09 -15.20
C MET A 1 7.82 -3.65 -14.84
N ASN A 2 7.11 -4.37 -15.74
CA ASN A 2 5.72 -4.80 -15.49
C ASN A 2 5.54 -6.33 -15.42
N ARG A 3 6.63 -7.09 -15.27
CA ARG A 3 6.64 -8.56 -15.39
C ARG A 3 6.71 -9.29 -14.04
N HIS A 4 7.13 -8.60 -12.98
CA HIS A 4 7.49 -9.25 -11.70
C HIS A 4 6.75 -8.69 -10.49
N THR A 5 5.85 -7.72 -10.66
CA THR A 5 5.08 -7.12 -9.57
C THR A 5 3.59 -7.11 -9.92
N THR A 6 2.76 -7.41 -8.94
CA THR A 6 1.30 -7.26 -9.05
C THR A 6 0.96 -5.77 -8.94
N PRO A 7 0.22 -5.17 -9.90
CA PRO A 7 0.01 -3.72 -9.98
C PRO A 7 -0.46 -3.06 -8.68
N MET A 8 -1.37 -3.72 -7.94
CA MET A 8 -1.96 -3.18 -6.72
C MET A 8 -1.01 -3.14 -5.51
N TYR A 9 0.02 -4.00 -5.48
CA TYR A 9 1.02 -4.04 -4.40
C TYR A 9 2.26 -3.19 -4.71
N ARG A 10 2.27 -2.48 -5.83
CA ARG A 10 3.45 -1.74 -6.27
C ARG A 10 3.63 -0.49 -5.41
N PRO A 11 4.81 -0.27 -4.82
CA PRO A 11 5.06 0.87 -3.96
C PRO A 11 5.33 2.14 -4.78
N PRO A 12 5.27 3.32 -4.16
CA PRO A 12 5.45 4.60 -4.84
C PRO A 12 6.80 4.75 -5.55
N GLU A 13 7.90 4.23 -4.98
CA GLU A 13 9.25 4.30 -5.57
C GLU A 13 9.40 3.54 -6.89
N ILE A 14 8.55 2.52 -7.13
CA ILE A 14 8.51 1.79 -8.41
C ILE A 14 7.58 2.50 -9.41
N LEU A 15 6.57 3.24 -8.92
CA LEU A 15 5.62 3.97 -9.76
C LEU A 15 6.14 5.34 -10.21
N ASP A 16 6.96 5.99 -9.38
CA ASP A 16 7.58 7.28 -9.64
C ASP A 16 9.09 7.20 -9.40
N THR A 17 9.82 6.82 -10.45
CA THR A 17 11.28 6.70 -10.41
C THR A 17 12.00 8.05 -10.44
N TYR A 18 11.27 9.16 -10.61
CA TYR A 18 11.86 10.51 -10.60
C TYR A 18 12.14 11.01 -9.18
N LEU A 19 11.54 10.37 -8.17
CA LEU A 19 11.79 10.66 -6.76
C LEU A 19 13.16 10.16 -6.29
N HIS A 20 13.88 9.41 -7.13
CA HIS A 20 15.22 8.86 -6.86
C HIS A 20 15.29 8.05 -5.55
N TYR A 21 14.17 7.49 -5.10
CA TYR A 21 14.16 6.55 -3.98
C TYR A 21 14.85 5.26 -4.38
N GLU A 22 15.69 4.75 -3.47
CA GLU A 22 16.35 3.46 -3.66
C GLU A 22 15.31 2.34 -3.58
N ILE A 23 15.33 1.46 -4.59
CA ILE A 23 14.52 0.24 -4.57
C ILE A 23 15.28 -0.79 -3.73
N ASN A 24 14.80 -1.02 -2.51
CA ASN A 24 15.35 -1.99 -1.58
C ASN A 24 14.22 -2.86 -0.98
N THR A 25 14.50 -3.57 0.11
CA THR A 25 13.52 -4.42 0.81
C THR A 25 12.34 -3.64 1.41
N SER A 26 12.36 -2.30 1.41
CA SER A 26 11.22 -1.44 1.74
C SER A 26 9.99 -1.70 0.87
N MET A 27 10.20 -2.16 -0.37
CA MET A 27 9.08 -2.51 -1.26
C MET A 27 8.24 -3.66 -0.69
N ASP A 28 8.86 -4.59 0.04
CA ASP A 28 8.18 -5.70 0.68
C ASP A 28 7.41 -5.24 1.92
N ILE A 29 7.92 -4.23 2.63
CA ILE A 29 7.23 -3.61 3.77
C ILE A 29 5.94 -2.92 3.28
N TRP A 30 6.00 -2.22 2.15
CA TRP A 30 4.80 -1.64 1.53
C TRP A 30 3.78 -2.72 1.15
N ALA A 31 4.22 -3.78 0.49
CA ALA A 31 3.34 -4.88 0.09
C ALA A 31 2.73 -5.58 1.32
N LEU A 32 3.49 -5.71 2.41
CA LEU A 32 3.00 -6.24 3.69
C LEU A 32 1.91 -5.35 4.29
N GLY A 33 2.06 -4.03 4.28
CA GLY A 33 1.03 -3.09 4.73
C GLY A 33 -0.27 -3.26 3.94
N CYS A 34 -0.17 -3.38 2.61
CA CYS A 34 -1.31 -3.67 1.75
C CYS A 34 -1.95 -5.03 2.06
N LEU A 35 -1.14 -6.07 2.32
CA LEU A 35 -1.62 -7.40 2.67
C LEU A 35 -2.36 -7.41 4.01
N ILE A 36 -1.80 -6.77 5.04
CA ILE A 36 -2.43 -6.65 6.37
C ILE A 36 -3.76 -5.91 6.24
N PHE A 37 -3.81 -4.83 5.45
CA PHE A 37 -5.06 -4.13 5.14
C PHE A 37 -6.07 -5.08 4.48
N CYS A 38 -5.67 -5.83 3.45
CA CYS A 38 -6.54 -6.82 2.80
C CYS A 38 -7.08 -7.87 3.76
N LEU A 39 -6.22 -8.44 4.60
CA LEU A 39 -6.62 -9.46 5.58
C LEU A 39 -7.60 -8.89 6.62
N ARG A 40 -7.42 -7.64 7.03
CA ARG A 40 -8.25 -7.01 8.06
C ARG A 40 -9.59 -6.49 7.54
N PHE A 41 -9.62 -5.94 6.33
CA PHE A 41 -10.78 -5.26 5.77
C PHE A 41 -11.48 -6.05 4.65
N GLY A 42 -10.90 -7.17 4.21
CA GLY A 42 -11.43 -7.97 3.10
C GLY A 42 -11.38 -7.26 1.74
N GLN A 43 -10.78 -6.07 1.67
CA GLN A 43 -10.66 -5.24 0.47
C GLN A 43 -9.24 -4.69 0.36
N HIS A 44 -8.75 -4.51 -0.86
CA HIS A 44 -7.41 -3.97 -1.10
C HIS A 44 -7.40 -2.44 -0.97
N PRO A 45 -6.41 -1.82 -0.30
CA PRO A 45 -6.38 -0.37 -0.13
C PRO A 45 -6.34 0.37 -1.47
N PHE A 46 -5.71 -0.23 -2.48
CA PHE A 46 -5.55 0.29 -3.86
C PHE A 46 -6.09 -0.69 -4.91
N GLU A 47 -7.34 -1.14 -4.78
CA GLU A 47 -7.96 -2.10 -5.73
C GLU A 47 -7.94 -1.60 -7.19
N ASP A 48 -8.10 -0.29 -7.40
CA ASP A 48 -8.03 0.37 -8.71
C ASP A 48 -6.60 0.51 -9.26
N SER A 49 -5.58 0.15 -8.48
CA SER A 49 -4.16 0.36 -8.80
C SER A 49 -3.86 1.82 -9.23
N SER A 50 -4.59 2.78 -8.68
CA SER A 50 -4.46 4.19 -9.05
C SER A 50 -3.11 4.74 -8.62
N LYS A 51 -2.29 5.09 -9.61
CA LYS A 51 -0.94 5.62 -9.39
C LYS A 51 -0.94 6.85 -8.48
N LEU A 52 -1.86 7.79 -8.71
CA LEU A 52 -1.95 9.01 -7.91
C LEU A 52 -2.30 8.71 -6.46
N ARG A 53 -3.15 7.70 -6.20
CA ARG A 53 -3.47 7.31 -4.83
C ARG A 53 -2.31 6.64 -4.13
N ILE A 54 -1.58 5.78 -4.83
CA ILE A 54 -0.40 5.09 -4.31
C ILE A 54 0.73 6.09 -4.00
N ILE A 55 1.06 6.98 -4.96
CA ILE A 55 2.12 7.99 -4.82
C ILE A 55 1.82 8.95 -3.65
N ASN A 56 0.55 9.31 -3.44
CA ASN A 56 0.15 10.19 -2.35
C ASN A 56 -0.26 9.45 -1.06
N CYS A 57 -0.05 8.12 -0.97
CA CYS A 57 -0.48 7.29 0.16
C CYS A 57 -1.96 7.49 0.57
N LYS A 58 -2.86 7.71 -0.40
CA LYS A 58 -4.28 7.96 -0.16
C LYS A 58 -5.10 6.68 -0.14
N TYR A 59 -5.33 6.13 1.05
CA TYR A 59 -6.29 5.06 1.32
C TYR A 59 -7.29 5.48 2.41
N THR A 60 -8.42 4.78 2.49
CA THR A 60 -9.48 5.08 3.45
C THR A 60 -9.72 3.86 4.32
N ILE A 61 -9.63 4.03 5.64
CA ILE A 61 -10.04 3.02 6.60
C ILE A 61 -11.56 3.19 6.84
N PRO A 62 -12.37 2.13 6.72
CA PRO A 62 -13.80 2.20 7.01
C PRO A 62 -14.08 2.68 8.44
N SER A 63 -14.90 3.73 8.58
CA SER A 63 -15.21 4.38 9.88
C SER A 63 -16.00 3.49 10.85
N SER A 64 -16.48 2.33 10.41
CA SER A 64 -17.21 1.37 11.23
C SER A 64 -16.33 0.62 12.23
N MET A 65 -15.01 0.75 12.15
CA MET A 65 -14.05 -0.05 12.92
C MET A 65 -13.32 0.77 13.99
N ASN A 66 -13.03 0.12 15.11
CA ASN A 66 -12.29 0.73 16.23
C ASN A 66 -10.86 1.09 15.80
N HIS A 67 -10.57 2.38 15.71
CA HIS A 67 -9.24 2.90 15.37
C HIS A 67 -8.16 2.63 16.43
N GLN A 68 -8.51 2.01 17.56
CA GLN A 68 -7.63 1.73 18.70
C GLN A 68 -7.01 0.33 18.66
N GLU A 69 -7.24 -0.45 17.59
CA GLU A 69 -6.58 -1.75 17.46
C GLU A 69 -5.10 -1.55 17.06
N PRO A 70 -4.16 -2.27 17.69
CA PRO A 70 -2.73 -2.17 17.39
C PRO A 70 -2.40 -2.53 15.92
N ILE A 71 -3.29 -3.28 15.26
CA ILE A 71 -3.15 -3.59 13.84
C ILE A 71 -3.33 -2.37 12.94
N VAL A 72 -4.15 -1.39 13.36
CA VAL A 72 -4.36 -0.14 12.62
C VAL A 72 -3.12 0.75 12.71
N ASP A 73 -2.40 0.69 13.83
CA ASP A 73 -1.15 1.42 14.00
C ASP A 73 -0.01 0.85 13.13
N ILE A 74 -0.03 -0.46 12.83
CA ILE A 74 0.93 -1.10 11.92
C ILE A 74 0.68 -0.72 10.44
N ILE A 75 -0.56 -0.37 10.09
CA ILE A 75 -0.95 -0.01 8.71
C ILE A 75 -0.61 1.45 8.37
N LYS A 76 -0.50 2.32 9.39
CA LYS A 76 -0.22 3.76 9.25
C LYS A 76 1.26 4.06 9.19
#